data_AF-A0A5D0IA37-F1
#
_entry.id   AF-A0A5D0IA37-F1
#
_cell.length_a   1.000
_cell.length_b   1.000
_cell.length_c   1.000
_cell.angle_alpha   90.00
_cell.angle_beta   90.00
_cell.angle_gamma   90.00
#
_symmetry.space_group_name_H-M   'P 1'
#
loop_
_entity.id
_entity.type
_entity.pdbx_description
1 polymer ?
#
loop_
_entity_poly.entity_id
_entity_poly.type
_entity_poly.pdbx_seq_one_letter_code
_entity_poly.pdbx_strand_id
1 'polypeptide(L)' 'MKFNIQFLVIIFAFNTCFAQLPDGFVYVNDIVPDLDVELRYFTTNNFIGKPINGYKSNTLILTRDTANALKKVQAY' A
#
# COMPACT_ATOMS: atom_id res chain seq x y z
N MET A 1 18.48 -25.76 -29.52
CA MET A 1 18.80 -25.19 -28.19
C MET A 1 17.95 -25.91 -27.15
N LYS A 2 18.57 -26.65 -26.21
CA LYS A 2 17.85 -27.30 -25.10
C LYS A 2 17.69 -26.25 -24.00
N PHE A 3 16.50 -25.66 -23.86
CA PHE A 3 16.22 -24.80 -22.70
C PHE A 3 16.20 -25.69 -21.45
N ASN A 4 17.15 -25.46 -20.53
CA ASN A 4 17.24 -26.23 -19.29
C ASN A 4 15.99 -25.99 -18.45
N ILE A 5 15.27 -27.07 -18.12
CA ILE A 5 14.03 -27.05 -17.32
C ILE A 5 14.23 -26.30 -15.98
N GLN A 6 15.45 -26.31 -15.45
CA GLN A 6 15.85 -25.55 -14.26
C GLN A 6 15.59 -24.04 -14.39
N PHE A 7 15.74 -23.46 -15.59
CA PHE A 7 15.51 -22.03 -15.83
C PHE A 7 14.01 -21.67 -15.73
N LEU A 8 13.13 -22.58 -16.17
CA LEU A 8 11.67 -22.40 -16.07
C LEU A 8 11.17 -22.47 -14.61
N VAL A 9 11.77 -23.35 -13.79
CA VAL A 9 11.42 -23.49 -12.36
C VAL A 9 11.78 -22.22 -11.58
N ILE A 10 12.94 -21.62 -11.88
CA ILE A 10 13.38 -20.38 -11.24
C ILE A 10 12.43 -19.22 -11.59
N ILE A 11 12.04 -19.07 -12.85
CA ILE A 11 11.10 -18.02 -13.28
C ILE A 11 9.73 -18.18 -12.59
N PHE A 12 9.21 -19.41 -12.50
CA PHE A 12 7.92 -19.66 -11.86
C PHE A 12 7.92 -19.35 -10.35
N ALA A 13 9.05 -19.59 -9.66
CA ALA A 13 9.19 -19.31 -8.23
C ALA A 13 9.21 -17.80 -7.88
N PHE A 14 9.59 -16.92 -8.82
CA PHE A 14 9.61 -15.47 -8.58
C PHE A 14 8.25 -14.78 -8.76
N ASN A 15 7.23 -15.45 -9.32
CA ASN A 15 5.99 -14.79 -9.74
C ASN A 15 4.88 -14.74 -8.67
N THR A 16 5.08 -15.26 -7.46
CA THR A 16 3.95 -15.57 -6.56
C THR A 16 3.84 -14.75 -5.26
N CYS A 17 4.54 -13.62 -5.13
CA CYS A 17 4.39 -12.74 -3.95
C CYS A 17 4.00 -11.31 -4.33
N PHE A 18 2.80 -11.13 -4.90
CA PHE A 18 2.17 -9.81 -4.99
C PHE A 18 1.08 -9.74 -3.90
N ALA A 19 1.36 -9.03 -2.81
CA ALA A 19 0.36 -8.75 -1.79
C ALA A 19 -0.55 -7.61 -2.28
N GLN A 20 -1.76 -7.95 -2.72
CA GLN A 20 -2.73 -6.98 -3.22
C GLN A 20 -3.66 -6.51 -2.09
N LEU A 21 -4.05 -5.23 -2.14
CA LEU A 21 -5.08 -4.71 -1.23
C LEU A 21 -6.42 -5.42 -1.47
N PRO A 22 -7.26 -5.58 -0.43
CA PRO A 22 -8.63 -6.05 -0.60
C PRO A 22 -9.40 -5.19 -1.61
N ASP A 23 -10.38 -5.79 -2.29
CA ASP A 23 -11.22 -5.09 -3.25
C ASP A 23 -11.86 -3.84 -2.62
N GLY A 24 -11.85 -2.74 -3.38
CA GLY A 24 -12.36 -1.44 -2.94
C GLY A 24 -11.36 -0.56 -2.18
N PHE A 25 -10.19 -1.08 -1.79
CA PHE A 25 -9.13 -0.29 -1.16
C PHE A 25 -8.05 0.15 -2.15
N VAL A 26 -7.42 1.29 -1.85
CA VAL A 26 -6.42 1.93 -2.69
C VAL A 26 -5.31 2.55 -1.84
N TYR A 27 -4.12 2.63 -2.42
CA TYR A 27 -3.07 3.51 -1.90
C TYR A 27 -3.43 4.95 -2.24
N VAL A 28 -3.51 5.83 -1.24
CA VAL A 28 -3.97 7.20 -1.47
C VAL A 28 -2.99 8.01 -2.32
N ASN A 29 -1.70 7.72 -2.20
CA ASN A 29 -0.64 8.35 -3.00
C ASN A 29 -0.81 8.16 -4.51
N ASP A 30 -1.50 7.10 -4.95
CA ASP A 30 -1.79 6.87 -6.37
C ASP A 30 -2.89 7.80 -6.91
N ILE A 31 -3.70 8.39 -6.02
CA ILE A 31 -4.87 9.22 -6.36
C ILE A 31 -4.62 10.71 -6.06
N VAL A 32 -3.96 10.99 -4.92
CA VAL A 32 -3.62 12.32 -4.41
C VAL A 32 -2.13 12.32 -4.00
N PRO A 33 -1.20 12.45 -4.95
CA PRO A 33 0.24 12.25 -4.71
C PRO A 33 0.91 13.36 -3.90
N ASP A 34 0.25 14.50 -3.75
CA ASP A 34 0.71 15.69 -3.03
C ASP A 34 0.07 15.82 -1.64
N LEU A 35 -0.60 14.77 -1.16
CA LEU A 35 -1.24 14.77 0.16
C LEU A 35 -0.21 14.57 1.27
N ASP A 36 -0.08 15.57 2.13
CA ASP A 36 0.66 15.44 3.39
C ASP A 36 -0.13 14.61 4.41
N VAL A 37 0.51 13.60 5.00
CA VAL A 37 -0.13 12.67 5.94
C VAL A 37 0.71 12.46 7.20
N GLU A 38 0.03 12.40 8.35
CA GLU A 38 0.61 11.99 9.64
C GLU A 38 -0.09 10.71 10.13
N LEU A 39 0.47 9.55 9.81
CA LEU A 39 -0.09 8.25 10.21
C LEU A 39 0.25 7.92 11.66
N ARG A 40 -0.53 8.45 12.61
CA ARG A 40 -0.29 8.33 14.06
C ARG A 40 -0.08 6.89 14.54
N TYR A 41 -0.85 5.94 14.03
CA TYR A 41 -0.76 4.53 14.45
C TYR A 41 0.45 3.79 13.87
N PHE A 42 1.09 4.31 12.84
CA PHE A 42 2.36 3.78 12.33
C PHE A 42 3.57 4.27 13.15
N THR A 43 3.49 5.47 13.75
CA THR A 43 4.61 6.07 14.48
C THR A 43 4.48 5.88 15.99
N THR A 44 5.43 6.39 16.77
CA THR A 44 5.31 6.52 18.24
C THR A 44 4.48 7.74 18.65
N ASN A 45 4.14 8.64 17.72
CA ASN A 45 3.33 9.84 17.99
C ASN A 45 1.83 9.51 18.06
N ASN A 46 1.47 8.66 19.02
CA ASN A 46 0.11 8.30 19.35
C ASN A 46 -0.02 8.09 20.87
N PHE A 47 -1.25 7.91 21.33
CA PHE A 47 -1.59 7.80 22.75
C PHE A 47 -0.87 6.64 23.49
N ILE A 48 -0.46 5.59 22.78
CA ILE A 48 0.20 4.40 23.35
C ILE A 48 1.74 4.56 23.35
N GLY A 49 2.29 5.54 22.62
CA GLY A 49 3.74 5.79 22.56
C GLY A 49 4.54 4.77 21.74
N LYS A 50 3.87 3.87 21.02
CA LYS A 50 4.49 2.87 20.13
C LYS A 50 3.60 2.58 18.91
N PRO A 51 4.16 2.09 17.79
CA PRO A 51 3.37 1.67 16.64
C PRO A 51 2.32 0.62 17.02
N ILE A 52 1.10 0.78 16.49
CA ILE A 52 -0.02 -0.12 16.74
C ILE A 52 0.12 -1.35 15.84
N ASN A 53 -0.14 -2.54 16.40
CA ASN A 53 -0.10 -3.79 15.64
C ASN A 53 -1.07 -3.71 14.43
N GLY A 54 -0.60 -4.15 13.26
CA GLY A 54 -1.33 -4.05 11.99
C GLY A 54 -0.91 -2.85 11.12
N TYR A 55 -0.36 -1.79 11.70
CA TYR A 55 0.14 -0.61 10.97
C TYR A 55 1.63 -0.74 10.68
N LYS A 56 1.96 -1.45 9.59
CA LYS A 56 3.32 -1.93 9.29
C LYS A 56 4.17 -0.96 8.46
N SER A 57 3.58 0.07 7.85
CA SER A 57 4.29 1.02 6.98
C SER A 57 3.65 2.41 7.02
N ASN A 58 4.41 3.43 6.61
CA ASN A 58 3.92 4.80 6.43
C ASN A 58 3.12 4.92 5.12
N THR A 59 2.07 4.13 4.98
CA THR A 59 1.28 4.05 3.75
C THR A 59 -0.18 4.25 4.06
N LEU A 60 -0.76 5.35 3.56
CA LEU A 60 -2.18 5.61 3.73
C LEU A 60 -2.99 4.76 2.75
N ILE A 61 -3.85 3.91 3.30
CA ILE A 61 -4.79 3.08 2.55
C ILE A 61 -6.20 3.52 2.94
N LEU A 62 -7.03 3.82 1.95
CA LEU A 62 -8.45 4.18 2.13
C LEU A 62 -9.32 3.38 1.16
N THR A 63 -10.64 3.46 1.32
CA THR A 63 -11.54 3.05 0.25
C THR A 63 -11.37 3.99 -0.94
N ARG A 64 -11.60 3.46 -2.15
CA ARG A 64 -11.54 4.24 -3.40
C ARG A 64 -12.44 5.47 -3.36
N ASP A 65 -13.64 5.34 -2.81
CA ASP A 65 -14.61 6.43 -2.72
C ASP A 65 -14.12 7.56 -1.80
N THR A 66 -13.52 7.22 -0.66
CA THR A 66 -12.95 8.22 0.26
C THR A 66 -11.75 8.93 -0.39
N ALA A 67 -10.86 8.20 -1.05
CA ALA A 67 -9.71 8.81 -1.73
C ALA A 67 -10.16 9.76 -2.87
N ASN A 68 -11.19 9.39 -3.62
CA ASN A 68 -11.78 10.25 -4.64
C ASN A 68 -12.46 11.49 -4.06
N ALA A 69 -13.15 11.35 -2.92
CA ALA A 69 -13.74 12.50 -2.22
C ALA A 69 -12.65 13.45 -1.71
N LEU A 70 -11.58 12.91 -1.13
CA LEU A 70 -10.43 13.70 -0.66
C LEU A 70 -9.76 14.48 -1.80
N LYS A 71 -9.56 13.82 -2.95
CA LYS A 71 -9.02 14.47 -4.15
C LYS A 71 -9.83 15.69 -4.58
N LYS A 72 -11.17 15.61 -4.48
CA LYS A 72 -12.04 16.74 -4.84
C LYS A 72 -11.83 17.92 -3.91
N VAL A 73 -11.65 17.69 -2.61
CA VAL A 73 -11.43 18.76 -1.63
C VAL A 73 -10.06 19.42 -1.84
N GLN A 74 -9.02 18.63 -2.12
CA GLN A 74 -7.65 19.14 -2.34
C GLN A 74 -7.52 20.02 -3.59
N ALA A 75 -8.36 19.81 -4.62
CA ALA A 75 -8.31 20.54 -5.88
C ALA A 75 -8.92 21.96 -5.83
N TYR A 76 -9.53 22.34 -4.70
CA TYR A 76 -10.07 23.69 -4.46
C TYR A 76 -9.12 24.50 -3.59
#